data_AF-A0A3D1ES87-F1
#
_entry.id   AF-A0A3D1ES87-F1
#
_cell.length_a   1.000
_cell.length_b   1.000
_cell.length_c   1.000
_cell.angle_alpha   90.00
_cell.angle_beta   90.00
_cell.angle_gamma   90.00
#
_symmetry.space_group_name_H-M   'P 1'
#
loop_
_entity.id
_entity.type
_entity.pdbx_description
1 polymer ?
#
loop_
_entity_poly.entity_id
_entity_poly.type
_entity_poly.pdbx_seq_one_letter_code
_entity_poly.pdbx_strand_id
1 'polypeptide(L)'
;RLWKTIETRIDKAGVPCELYTESDLVLRTIRDQLGPEITKIVVDSEPAYERVTAFLSVVAPRSAPPVVLYERPTPLFHAYRVEPQITELLQREVPLKSGGALVIDQTEALVAIDVNSGRSRSAKDAETNAYSTNCEAIDEIARQLRLRDLGGVVVLDLIDMRLQKQRREIRDRL
;
A
#
# COMPACT_ATOMS: atom_id res chain seq x y z
N ARG A 1 18.47 -18.32 10.80
CA ARG A 1 17.80 -19.62 11.11
C ARG A 1 17.26 -20.27 9.84
N LEU A 2 16.50 -19.55 8.99
CA LEU A 2 16.05 -20.02 7.67
C LEU A 2 17.18 -20.62 6.82
N TRP A 3 18.31 -19.91 6.70
CA TRP A 3 19.49 -20.40 5.97
C TRP A 3 19.95 -21.78 6.42
N LYS A 4 20.06 -22.02 7.74
CA LYS A 4 20.43 -23.33 8.30
C LYS A 4 19.41 -24.42 7.98
N THR A 5 18.11 -24.08 7.92
CA THR A 5 17.05 -25.01 7.51
C THR A 5 17.17 -25.39 6.04
N ILE A 6 17.52 -24.42 5.18
CA ILE A 6 17.78 -24.65 3.75
C ILE A 6 19.01 -25.53 3.58
N GLU A 7 20.13 -25.20 4.25
CA GLU A 7 21.36 -26.03 4.24
C GLU A 7 21.07 -27.48 4.65
N THR A 8 20.34 -27.68 5.75
CA THR A 8 19.99 -29.03 6.22
C THR A 8 19.13 -29.81 5.21
N ARG A 9 18.28 -29.12 4.43
CA ARG A 9 17.48 -29.75 3.36
C ARG A 9 18.33 -30.07 2.15
N ILE A 10 19.24 -29.19 1.76
CA ILE A 10 20.21 -29.42 0.68
C ILE A 10 21.00 -30.70 0.96
N ASP A 11 21.53 -30.83 2.18
CA ASP A 11 22.35 -31.99 2.57
C ASP A 11 21.57 -33.31 2.58
N LYS A 12 20.25 -33.25 2.78
CA LYS A 12 19.37 -34.42 2.80
C LYS A 12 18.76 -34.76 1.44
N ALA A 13 18.68 -33.79 0.55
CA ALA A 13 18.04 -33.92 -0.75
C ALA A 13 19.02 -34.54 -1.77
N GLY A 14 19.09 -35.88 -1.80
CA GLY A 14 19.90 -36.61 -2.79
C GLY A 14 19.35 -36.59 -4.23
N VAL A 15 18.29 -35.82 -4.49
CA VAL A 15 17.61 -35.65 -5.77
C VAL A 15 17.11 -34.21 -5.90
N PRO A 16 16.84 -33.69 -7.12
CA PRO A 16 16.20 -32.39 -7.29
C PRO A 16 14.91 -32.32 -6.48
N CYS A 17 14.84 -31.41 -5.52
CA CYS A 17 13.67 -31.18 -4.69
C CYS A 17 13.49 -29.69 -4.39
N GLU A 18 12.28 -29.32 -3.97
CA GLU A 18 11.99 -27.98 -3.51
C GLU A 18 12.67 -27.72 -2.15
N LEU A 19 13.64 -26.80 -2.14
CA LEU A 19 14.38 -26.44 -0.94
C LEU A 19 13.61 -25.41 -0.10
N TYR A 20 13.01 -24.45 -0.80
CA TYR A 20 12.28 -23.33 -0.26
C TYR A 20 11.29 -22.82 -1.30
N THR A 21 10.00 -22.82 -0.96
CA THR A 21 8.97 -22.11 -1.70
C THR A 21 9.00 -20.66 -1.27
N GLU A 22 9.09 -19.72 -2.22
CA GLU A 22 8.83 -18.33 -1.89
C GLU A 22 7.41 -18.20 -1.37
N SER A 23 7.27 -17.53 -0.24
CA SER A 23 6.08 -17.62 0.58
C SER A 23 4.83 -17.08 -0.13
N ASP A 24 3.69 -17.74 0.11
CA ASP A 24 2.33 -17.28 -0.18
C ASP A 24 2.18 -15.76 0.05
N LEU A 25 1.38 -15.06 -0.76
CA LEU A 25 1.20 -13.60 -0.74
C LEU A 25 1.06 -13.07 0.70
N VAL A 26 0.28 -13.77 1.53
CA VAL A 26 0.08 -13.48 2.95
C VAL A 26 1.40 -13.35 3.71
N LEU A 27 2.29 -14.33 3.57
CA LEU A 27 3.56 -14.38 4.28
C LEU A 27 4.55 -13.34 3.73
N ARG A 28 4.52 -13.09 2.41
CA ARG A 28 5.31 -12.02 1.79
C ARG A 28 4.87 -10.65 2.30
N THR A 29 3.57 -10.38 2.33
CA THR A 29 3.01 -9.14 2.86
C THR A 29 3.42 -8.93 4.31
N ILE A 30 3.36 -9.97 5.16
CA ILE A 30 3.80 -9.87 6.55
C ILE A 30 5.31 -9.59 6.61
N ARG A 31 6.15 -10.30 5.85
CA ARG A 31 7.60 -10.05 5.82
C ARG A 31 7.93 -8.60 5.45
N ASP A 32 7.23 -8.06 4.46
CA ASP A 32 7.56 -6.77 3.85
C ASP A 32 6.91 -5.58 4.59
N GLN A 33 5.76 -5.79 5.26
CA GLN A 33 4.98 -4.74 5.93
C GLN A 33 5.03 -4.80 7.47
N LEU A 34 5.61 -5.83 8.08
CA LEU A 34 5.64 -5.94 9.55
C LEU A 34 6.54 -4.87 10.16
N GLY A 35 5.92 -3.87 10.78
CA GLY A 35 6.58 -2.86 11.60
C GLY A 35 6.10 -2.86 13.05
N PRO A 36 6.81 -2.13 13.94
CA PRO A 36 6.50 -2.05 15.37
C PRO A 36 5.13 -1.42 15.68
N GLU A 37 4.55 -0.67 14.75
CA GLU A 37 3.23 -0.06 14.84
C GLU A 37 2.07 -1.06 14.67
N ILE A 38 2.34 -2.26 14.12
CA ILE A 38 1.33 -3.29 13.95
C ILE A 38 1.07 -3.97 15.30
N THR A 39 -0.16 -3.80 15.80
CA THR A 39 -0.56 -4.31 17.13
C THR A 39 -1.22 -5.68 17.09
N LYS A 40 -1.78 -6.08 15.95
CA LYS A 40 -2.42 -7.38 15.75
C LYS A 40 -2.50 -7.74 14.28
N ILE A 41 -2.48 -9.03 13.98
CA ILE A 41 -2.76 -9.59 12.66
C ILE A 41 -4.07 -10.37 12.76
N VAL A 42 -5.03 -10.07 11.88
CA VAL A 42 -6.35 -10.70 11.90
C VAL A 42 -6.53 -11.45 10.59
N VAL A 43 -6.92 -12.72 10.67
CA VAL A 43 -7.16 -13.60 9.53
C VAL A 43 -8.52 -14.27 9.69
N ASP A 44 -9.23 -14.53 8.59
CA ASP A 44 -10.58 -15.10 8.58
C ASP A 44 -10.61 -16.56 8.10
N SER A 45 -9.44 -17.21 8.01
CA SER A 45 -9.35 -18.63 7.65
C SER A 45 -8.35 -19.37 8.53
N GLU A 46 -8.76 -20.56 9.00
CA GLU A 46 -7.93 -21.46 9.81
C GLU A 46 -6.59 -21.78 9.14
N PRO A 47 -6.55 -22.14 7.83
CA PRO A 47 -5.28 -22.45 7.19
C PRO A 47 -4.33 -21.25 7.17
N ALA A 48 -4.83 -20.02 7.04
CA ALA A 48 -3.98 -18.83 7.07
C ALA A 48 -3.47 -18.55 8.49
N TYR A 49 -4.30 -18.76 9.51
CA TYR A 49 -3.91 -18.60 10.93
C TYR A 49 -2.71 -19.49 11.30
N GLU A 50 -2.79 -20.78 10.96
CA GLU A 50 -1.71 -21.73 11.21
C GLU A 50 -0.41 -21.32 10.48
N ARG A 51 -0.52 -20.98 9.18
CA ARG A 51 0.63 -20.58 8.36
C ARG A 51 1.31 -19.32 8.90
N VAL A 52 0.53 -18.28 9.21
CA VAL A 52 1.04 -17.00 9.70
C VAL A 52 1.71 -17.17 11.07
N THR A 53 1.07 -17.91 11.97
CA THR A 53 1.62 -18.19 13.31
C THR A 53 2.93 -18.97 13.23
N ALA A 54 2.99 -20.00 12.38
CA ALA A 54 4.21 -20.77 12.15
C ALA A 54 5.34 -19.88 11.58
N PHE A 55 5.04 -19.03 10.59
CA PHE A 55 6.01 -18.12 10.00
C PHE A 55 6.57 -17.11 11.02
N LEU A 56 5.70 -16.46 11.78
CA LEU A 56 6.09 -15.47 12.80
C LEU A 56 6.93 -16.09 13.92
N SER A 57 6.70 -17.36 14.27
CA SER A 57 7.53 -18.09 15.24
C SER A 57 8.99 -18.23 14.80
N VAL A 58 9.26 -18.23 13.49
CA VAL A 58 10.59 -18.35 12.92
C VAL A 58 11.24 -16.97 12.72
N VAL A 59 10.46 -16.00 12.23
CA VAL A 59 10.96 -14.69 11.78
C VAL A 59 10.99 -13.65 12.90
N ALA A 60 9.97 -13.62 13.78
CA ALA A 60 9.83 -12.62 14.83
C ALA A 60 9.40 -13.22 16.19
N PRO A 61 10.12 -14.23 16.73
CA PRO A 61 9.67 -15.02 17.89
C PRO A 61 9.43 -14.23 19.19
N ARG A 62 9.96 -13.01 19.32
CA ARG A 62 9.87 -12.19 20.54
C ARG A 62 9.09 -10.89 20.36
N SER A 63 8.80 -10.51 19.11
CA SER A 63 8.23 -9.20 18.77
C SER A 63 7.03 -9.32 17.82
N ALA A 64 6.64 -10.55 17.44
CA ALA A 64 5.48 -10.75 16.60
C ALA A 64 4.21 -10.26 17.31
N PRO A 65 3.37 -9.47 16.62
CA PRO A 65 2.05 -9.15 17.14
C PRO A 65 1.19 -10.41 17.23
N PRO A 66 0.19 -10.44 18.11
CA PRO A 66 -0.75 -11.56 18.20
C PRO A 66 -1.49 -11.76 16.87
N VAL A 67 -1.59 -13.02 16.46
CA VAL A 67 -2.44 -13.45 15.36
C VAL A 67 -3.79 -13.85 15.93
N VAL A 68 -4.89 -13.37 15.33
CA VAL A 68 -6.25 -13.63 15.79
C VAL A 68 -7.06 -14.20 14.63
N LEU A 69 -7.69 -15.35 14.85
CA LEU A 69 -8.68 -15.90 13.93
C LEU A 69 -10.01 -15.16 14.09
N TYR A 70 -10.58 -14.73 12.97
CA TYR A 70 -11.83 -14.01 12.89
C TYR A 70 -12.97 -14.97 12.55
N GLU A 71 -13.86 -15.21 13.51
CA GLU A 71 -14.94 -16.21 13.39
C GLU A 71 -16.35 -15.58 13.34
N ARG A 72 -16.44 -14.25 13.31
CA ARG A 72 -17.74 -13.56 13.32
C ARG A 72 -18.44 -13.69 11.96
N PRO A 73 -19.78 -13.73 11.92
CA PRO A 73 -20.53 -13.89 10.67
C PRO A 73 -20.41 -12.68 9.73
N THR A 74 -20.20 -11.47 10.24
CA THR A 74 -19.95 -10.29 9.41
C THR A 74 -18.57 -10.39 8.76
N PRO A 75 -18.42 -10.22 7.43
CA PRO A 75 -17.13 -10.28 6.76
C PRO A 75 -16.07 -9.38 7.41
N LEU A 76 -14.82 -9.86 7.43
CA LEU A 76 -13.71 -9.21 8.12
C LEU A 76 -13.55 -7.73 7.68
N PHE A 77 -13.47 -7.48 6.37
CA PHE A 77 -13.28 -6.12 5.85
C PHE A 77 -14.45 -5.19 6.14
N HIS A 78 -15.68 -5.70 6.09
CA HIS A 78 -16.86 -4.95 6.50
C HIS A 78 -16.80 -4.58 8.00
N ALA A 79 -16.44 -5.53 8.86
CA ALA A 79 -16.34 -5.28 10.30
C ALA A 79 -15.26 -4.25 10.68
N TYR A 80 -14.19 -4.15 9.89
CA TYR A 80 -13.13 -3.15 10.06
C TYR A 80 -13.29 -1.90 9.18
N ARG A 81 -14.40 -1.79 8.43
CA ARG A 81 -14.71 -0.66 7.53
C ARG A 81 -13.65 -0.42 6.44
N VAL A 82 -13.03 -1.49 5.97
CA VAL A 82 -12.05 -1.47 4.87
C VAL A 82 -12.74 -1.51 3.51
N GLU A 83 -13.90 -2.17 3.40
CA GLU A 83 -14.67 -2.36 2.16
C GLU A 83 -14.91 -1.07 1.36
N PRO A 84 -15.35 0.05 1.98
CA PRO A 84 -15.56 1.30 1.23
C PRO A 84 -14.27 1.83 0.61
N GLN A 85 -13.16 1.71 1.35
CA GLN A 85 -11.85 2.15 0.86
C GLN A 85 -11.37 1.28 -0.31
N ILE A 86 -11.62 -0.03 -0.28
CA ILE A 86 -11.31 -0.92 -1.41
C ILE A 86 -12.12 -0.52 -2.64
N THR A 87 -13.40 -0.19 -2.46
CA THR A 87 -14.27 0.25 -3.55
C THR A 87 -13.79 1.58 -4.16
N GLU A 88 -13.34 2.51 -3.32
CA GLU A 88 -12.72 3.77 -3.74
C GLU A 88 -11.40 3.55 -4.48
N LEU A 89 -10.59 2.56 -4.09
CA LEU A 89 -9.34 2.22 -4.78
C LEU A 89 -9.53 1.73 -6.21
N LEU A 90 -10.72 1.24 -6.55
CA LEU A 90 -11.03 0.82 -7.92
C LEU A 90 -11.61 1.97 -8.77
N GLN A 91 -11.90 3.11 -8.16
CA GLN A 91 -12.43 4.26 -8.89
C GLN A 91 -11.35 4.92 -9.72
N ARG A 92 -11.73 5.39 -10.92
CA ARG A 92 -10.86 6.22 -11.75
C ARG A 92 -10.55 7.58 -11.10
N GLU A 93 -11.54 8.15 -10.41
CA GLU A 93 -11.44 9.44 -9.73
C GLU A 93 -11.30 9.25 -8.21
N VAL A 94 -10.33 9.92 -7.60
CA VAL A 94 -10.03 9.86 -6.16
C VAL A 94 -10.21 11.25 -5.56
N PRO A 95 -11.18 11.46 -4.65
CA PRO A 95 -11.41 12.78 -4.06
C PRO A 95 -10.28 13.18 -3.11
N LEU A 96 -9.91 14.46 -3.16
CA LEU A 96 -9.02 15.11 -2.20
C LEU A 96 -9.87 15.76 -1.09
N LYS A 97 -9.34 15.82 0.14
CA LYS A 97 -9.99 16.41 1.33
C LYS A 97 -10.37 17.87 1.10
N SER A 98 -9.57 18.60 0.31
CA SER A 98 -9.85 20.02 0.00
C SER A 98 -10.91 20.21 -1.10
N GLY A 99 -11.53 19.15 -1.61
CA GLY A 99 -12.58 19.22 -2.64
C GLY A 99 -12.07 19.22 -4.09
N GLY A 100 -10.79 18.94 -4.28
CA GLY A 100 -10.23 18.54 -5.57
C GLY A 100 -10.37 17.03 -5.79
N ALA A 101 -9.78 16.52 -6.87
CA ALA A 101 -9.74 15.10 -7.17
C ALA A 101 -8.52 14.74 -8.03
N LEU A 102 -8.04 13.50 -7.90
CA LEU A 102 -7.10 12.89 -8.82
C LEU A 102 -7.88 12.09 -9.86
N VAL A 103 -7.43 12.11 -11.11
CA VAL A 103 -7.93 11.22 -12.17
C VAL A 103 -6.78 10.33 -12.60
N ILE A 104 -6.95 9.01 -12.43
CA ILE A 104 -5.90 8.02 -12.68
C ILE A 104 -6.27 7.19 -13.91
N ASP A 105 -5.48 7.32 -14.98
CA ASP A 105 -5.65 6.60 -16.24
C ASP A 105 -4.46 5.68 -16.52
N GLN A 106 -4.72 4.38 -16.60
CA GLN A 106 -3.72 3.38 -16.96
C GLN A 106 -3.76 3.12 -18.47
N THR A 107 -2.60 3.24 -19.12
CA THR A 107 -2.39 2.93 -20.54
C THR A 107 -1.51 1.68 -20.68
N GLU A 108 -1.19 1.30 -21.92
CA GLU A 108 -0.31 0.16 -22.19
C GLU A 108 1.11 0.32 -21.61
N ALA A 109 1.66 1.55 -21.65
CA ALA A 109 3.06 1.79 -21.32
C ALA A 109 3.27 2.68 -20.08
N LEU A 110 2.25 3.44 -19.66
CA LEU A 110 2.36 4.38 -18.55
C LEU A 110 1.04 4.56 -17.80
N VAL A 111 1.15 5.08 -16.58
CA VAL A 111 0.03 5.59 -15.78
C VAL A 111 0.07 7.12 -15.82
N ALA A 112 -1.02 7.75 -16.25
CA ALA A 112 -1.20 9.19 -16.20
C ALA A 112 -2.09 9.56 -15.02
N ILE A 113 -1.65 10.54 -14.22
CA ILE A 113 -2.43 11.06 -13.09
C ILE A 113 -2.61 12.57 -13.26
N ASP A 114 -3.86 13.00 -13.38
CA ASP A 114 -4.26 14.41 -13.49
C ASP A 114 -4.81 14.93 -12.16
N VAL A 115 -4.48 16.18 -11.80
CA VAL A 115 -4.88 16.84 -10.55
C VAL A 115 -5.89 17.94 -10.82
N ASN A 116 -7.13 17.70 -10.42
CA ASN A 116 -8.21 18.68 -10.50
C ASN A 116 -8.39 19.39 -9.15
N SER A 117 -8.29 20.72 -9.14
CA SER A 117 -8.59 21.51 -7.92
C SER A 117 -10.09 21.56 -7.58
N GLY A 118 -10.97 21.17 -8.51
CA GLY A 118 -12.41 21.08 -8.29
C GLY A 118 -13.00 22.37 -7.71
N ARG A 119 -13.76 22.25 -6.60
CA ARG A 119 -14.30 23.40 -5.86
C ARG A 119 -13.41 23.85 -4.71
N SER A 120 -12.15 23.41 -4.66
CA SER A 120 -11.20 23.84 -3.64
C SER A 120 -10.99 25.35 -3.76
N ARG A 121 -11.58 26.12 -2.83
CA ARG A 121 -11.48 27.58 -2.73
C ARG A 121 -11.13 27.98 -1.31
N SER A 122 -10.21 27.23 -0.68
CA SER A 122 -9.77 27.54 0.69
C SER A 122 -8.90 28.80 0.72
N ALA A 123 -8.19 29.11 -0.37
CA ALA A 123 -7.37 30.31 -0.49
C ALA A 123 -8.06 31.41 -1.33
N LYS A 124 -7.87 32.67 -0.92
CA LYS A 124 -8.28 33.86 -1.71
C LYS A 124 -7.46 34.04 -3.00
N ASP A 125 -6.33 33.35 -3.10
CA ASP A 125 -5.35 33.48 -4.17
C ASP A 125 -5.18 32.14 -4.90
N ALA A 126 -5.18 32.19 -6.24
CA ALA A 126 -5.14 31.02 -7.11
C ALA A 126 -3.80 30.27 -7.00
N GLU A 127 -2.68 30.99 -6.83
CA GLU A 127 -1.35 30.40 -6.70
C GLU A 127 -1.26 29.58 -5.40
N THR A 128 -1.73 30.16 -4.29
CA THR A 128 -1.77 29.47 -3.00
C THR A 128 -2.67 28.23 -3.04
N ASN A 129 -3.81 28.31 -3.75
CA ASN A 129 -4.72 27.18 -3.92
C ASN A 129 -4.09 26.04 -4.74
N ALA A 130 -3.40 26.37 -5.84
CA ALA A 130 -2.69 25.42 -6.68
C ALA A 130 -1.61 24.68 -5.89
N TYR A 131 -0.78 25.42 -5.15
CA TYR A 131 0.25 24.83 -4.30
C TYR A 131 -0.34 23.91 -3.22
N SER A 132 -1.37 24.36 -2.50
CA SER A 132 -2.01 23.55 -1.46
C SER A 132 -2.65 22.28 -2.03
N THR A 133 -3.29 22.37 -3.19
CA THR A 133 -3.90 21.22 -3.87
C THR A 133 -2.84 20.23 -4.32
N ASN A 134 -1.74 20.71 -4.91
CA ASN A 134 -0.63 19.84 -5.32
C ASN A 134 0.04 19.14 -4.12
N CYS A 135 0.23 19.83 -2.99
CA CYS A 135 0.77 19.20 -1.77
C CYS A 135 -0.09 18.02 -1.33
N GLU A 136 -1.40 18.21 -1.32
CA GLU A 136 -2.36 17.16 -0.98
C GLU A 136 -2.38 16.03 -2.01
N ALA A 137 -2.35 16.40 -3.29
CA ALA A 137 -2.34 15.46 -4.40
C ALA A 137 -1.12 14.53 -4.32
N ILE A 138 0.07 15.04 -4.01
CA ILE A 138 1.30 14.22 -3.90
C ILE A 138 1.17 13.16 -2.79
N ASP A 139 0.66 13.53 -1.62
CA ASP A 139 0.46 12.59 -0.51
C ASP A 139 -0.51 11.46 -0.91
N GLU A 140 -1.59 11.83 -1.60
CA GLU A 140 -2.62 10.90 -2.05
C GLU A 140 -2.13 10.03 -3.23
N ILE A 141 -1.38 10.59 -4.18
CA ILE A 141 -0.73 9.86 -5.28
C ILE A 141 0.18 8.77 -4.70
N ALA A 142 1.05 9.12 -3.75
CA ALA A 142 1.96 8.16 -3.13
C ALA A 142 1.18 7.03 -2.43
N ARG A 143 0.04 7.35 -1.80
CA ARG A 143 -0.86 6.36 -1.19
C ARG A 143 -1.50 5.46 -2.25
N GLN A 144 -2.02 6.02 -3.34
CA GLN A 144 -2.70 5.28 -4.42
C GLN A 144 -1.73 4.36 -5.18
N LEU A 145 -0.50 4.80 -5.45
CA LEU A 145 0.52 3.97 -6.10
C LEU A 145 0.79 2.68 -5.30
N ARG A 146 0.88 2.78 -3.96
CA ARG A 146 1.04 1.62 -3.08
C ARG A 146 -0.20 0.74 -3.02
N LEU A 147 -1.38 1.34 -2.91
CA LEU A 147 -2.62 0.60 -2.71
C LEU A 147 -3.14 -0.10 -3.97
N ARG A 148 -2.85 0.46 -5.15
CA ARG A 148 -3.21 -0.10 -6.45
C ARG A 148 -2.08 -0.93 -7.07
N ASP A 149 -0.94 -1.02 -6.39
CA ASP A 149 0.27 -1.69 -6.90
C ASP A 149 0.66 -1.20 -8.31
N LEU A 150 0.63 0.12 -8.52
CA LEU A 150 0.93 0.73 -9.82
C LEU A 150 2.44 0.89 -9.98
N GLY A 151 2.99 0.21 -10.99
CA GLY A 151 4.40 0.26 -11.34
C GLY A 151 4.65 0.72 -12.78
N GLY A 152 5.92 0.89 -13.13
CA GLY A 152 6.34 1.37 -14.45
C GLY A 152 6.48 2.88 -14.54
N VAL A 153 6.23 3.45 -15.73
CA VAL A 153 6.32 4.90 -15.94
C VAL A 153 5.04 5.56 -15.43
N VAL A 154 5.18 6.46 -14.46
CA VAL A 154 4.08 7.27 -13.91
C VAL A 154 4.32 8.73 -14.29
N VAL A 155 3.32 9.34 -14.93
CA VAL A 155 3.34 10.76 -15.34
C VAL A 155 2.30 11.51 -14.51
N LEU A 156 2.75 12.57 -13.83
CA LEU A 156 1.91 13.41 -12.98
C LEU A 156 1.67 14.75 -13.69
N ASP A 157 0.41 15.04 -14.03
CA ASP A 157 -0.04 16.35 -14.52
C ASP A 157 -0.54 17.18 -13.33
N LEU A 158 0.38 17.93 -12.73
CA LEU A 158 0.10 18.78 -11.57
C LEU A 158 -0.39 20.15 -12.01
N ILE A 159 -1.13 20.84 -11.14
CA ILE A 159 -1.60 22.20 -11.40
C ILE A 159 -0.39 23.13 -11.56
N ASP A 160 -0.41 23.97 -12.60
CA ASP A 160 0.64 24.94 -12.87
C ASP A 160 0.94 25.84 -11.65
N MET A 161 2.21 25.95 -11.31
CA MET A 161 2.73 26.84 -10.26
C MET A 161 3.79 27.77 -10.85
N ARG A 162 3.66 29.07 -10.61
CA ARG A 162 4.59 30.10 -11.11
C ARG A 162 5.87 30.09 -10.29
N LEU A 163 5.76 29.98 -8.97
CA LEU A 163 6.91 30.07 -8.08
C LEU A 163 7.80 28.83 -8.18
N GLN A 164 9.07 29.05 -8.56
CA GLN A 164 10.07 27.98 -8.64
C GLN A 164 10.32 27.28 -7.29
N LYS A 165 10.25 28.04 -6.19
CA LYS A 165 10.38 27.50 -4.83
C LYS A 165 9.31 26.45 -4.54
N GLN A 166 8.05 26.75 -4.87
CA GLN A 166 6.92 25.84 -4.68
C GLN A 166 7.05 24.56 -5.54
N ARG A 167 7.46 24.69 -6.81
CA ARG A 167 7.75 23.54 -7.68
C ARG A 167 8.83 22.63 -7.10
N ARG A 168 9.87 23.20 -6.49
CA ARG A 168 10.91 22.42 -5.83
C ARG A 168 10.38 21.69 -4.59
N GLU A 169 9.63 22.39 -3.73
CA GLU A 169 9.05 21.79 -2.52
C GLU A 169 8.10 20.64 -2.84
N ILE A 170 7.28 20.77 -3.89
CA ILE A 170 6.40 19.69 -4.37
C ILE A 170 7.19 18.47 -4.86
N ARG A 171 8.28 18.70 -5.60
CA ARG A 171 9.17 17.62 -6.04
C ARG A 171 9.84 16.92 -4.86
N ASP A 172 10.30 17.68 -3.87
CA ASP A 172 10.99 17.15 -2.69
C ASP A 172 10.02 16.43 -1.72
N ARG A 173 8.70 16.62 -1.87
CA ARG A 173 7.65 15.95 -1.09
C ARG A 173 7.31 14.56 -1.63
N LEU A 174 7.47 14.34 -2.93
CA LEU A 174 7.25 13.04 -3.58
C LEU A 174 8.34 12.05 -3.18
#